data_AF-X1M3A2-F1
#
_entry.id   AF-X1M3A2-F1
#
_cell.length_a   1.000
_cell.length_b   1.000
_cell.length_c   1.000
_cell.angle_alpha   90.00
_cell.angle_beta   90.00
_cell.angle_gamma   90.00
#
_symmetry.space_group_name_H-M   'P 1'
#
loop_
_entity.id
_entity.type
_entity.pdbx_description
1 polymer ?
#
loop_
_entity_poly.entity_id
_entity_poly.type
_entity_poly.pdbx_seq_one_letter_code
_entity_poly.pdbx_strand_id
1 'polypeptide(L)'
;MIKREKIESLSPKDLSEVLSYTSGTFISSGSKNEFRIKIRGFESQRIVLLYDGIPIYEPFFNSFDLKTIPAEEVESIKVVKGASSVLYGPNALGGIINIITRRPNPPSFSLKTLYGSNDSFNITSSGAINWK
;
A
#
# COMPACT_ATOMS: atom_id res chain seq x y z
N MET A 1 3.82 6.66 10.38
CA MET A 1 3.67 7.17 8.98
C MET A 1 4.94 6.80 8.23
N ILE A 2 4.81 6.25 7.03
CA ILE A 2 5.94 6.02 6.11
C ILE A 2 5.85 7.09 5.03
N LYS A 3 6.92 7.89 4.89
CA LYS A 3 7.04 8.91 3.86
C LYS A 3 7.81 8.40 2.64
N ARG A 4 7.70 9.14 1.54
CA ARG A 4 8.27 8.79 0.24
C ARG A 4 9.76 8.50 0.29
N GLU A 5 10.54 9.29 1.04
CA GLU A 5 12.00 9.15 1.09
C GLU A 5 12.40 7.75 1.60
N LYS A 6 11.62 7.23 2.56
CA LYS A 6 11.82 5.87 3.07
C LYS A 6 11.37 4.81 2.06
N ILE A 7 10.28 5.05 1.33
CA ILE A 7 9.82 4.14 0.26
C ILE A 7 10.88 4.07 -0.86
N GLU A 8 11.49 5.20 -1.23
CA GLU A 8 12.54 5.23 -2.26
C GLU A 8 13.78 4.46 -1.84
N SER A 9 14.25 4.67 -0.61
CA SER A 9 15.42 3.96 -0.08
C SER A 9 15.24 2.45 -0.04
N LEU A 10 14.00 1.95 0.07
CA LEU A 10 13.70 0.52 0.15
C LEU A 10 13.43 -0.09 -1.23
N SER A 11 13.14 0.73 -2.25
CA SER A 11 12.74 0.30 -3.60
C SER A 11 11.74 -0.87 -3.65
N PRO A 12 10.62 -0.79 -2.90
CA PRO A 12 9.64 -1.86 -2.84
C PRO A 12 8.86 -1.95 -4.15
N LYS A 13 8.36 -3.15 -4.47
CA LYS A 13 7.56 -3.42 -5.67
C LYS A 13 6.11 -2.99 -5.48
N ASP A 14 5.53 -3.33 -4.34
CA ASP A 14 4.13 -3.12 -4.03
C ASP A 14 3.92 -2.72 -2.57
N LEU A 15 2.67 -2.41 -2.24
CA LEU A 15 2.28 -1.97 -0.90
C LEU A 15 2.56 -3.02 0.19
N SER A 16 2.55 -4.32 -0.15
CA SER A 16 2.81 -5.38 0.82
C SER A 16 4.24 -5.31 1.34
N GLU A 17 5.20 -5.06 0.44
CA GLU A 17 6.60 -4.89 0.79
C GLU A 17 6.81 -3.62 1.61
N VAL A 18 6.17 -2.50 1.26
CA VAL A 18 6.24 -1.27 2.07
C VAL A 18 5.73 -1.50 3.49
N LEU A 19 4.60 -2.20 3.62
CA LEU A 19 3.97 -2.48 4.91
C LEU A 19 4.74 -3.53 5.72
N SER A 20 5.54 -4.39 5.09
CA SER A 20 6.41 -5.35 5.80
C SER A 20 7.46 -4.65 6.67
N TYR A 21 7.87 -3.43 6.31
CA TYR A 21 8.81 -2.61 7.09
C TYR A 21 8.15 -1.83 8.24
N THR A 22 6.83 -1.93 8.40
CA THR A 22 6.12 -1.32 9.53
C THR A 22 6.13 -2.26 10.72
N SER A 23 6.37 -1.74 11.92
CA SER A 23 6.31 -2.59 13.12
C SER A 23 4.88 -3.05 13.42
N GLY A 24 4.69 -4.31 13.82
CA GLY A 24 3.37 -4.84 14.23
C GLY A 24 2.36 -5.02 13.10
N THR A 25 2.80 -4.92 11.86
CA THR A 25 2.12 -5.45 10.67
C THR A 25 2.78 -6.78 10.30
N PHE A 26 2.00 -7.72 9.79
CA PHE A 26 2.49 -8.99 9.28
C PHE A 26 1.84 -9.24 7.93
N ILE A 27 2.64 -9.62 6.94
CA ILE A 27 2.16 -9.96 5.60
C ILE A 27 2.12 -11.48 5.47
N SER A 28 1.03 -11.97 4.90
CA SER A 28 0.85 -13.40 4.59
C SER A 28 0.31 -13.55 3.18
N SER A 29 0.73 -14.60 2.48
CA SER A 29 0.16 -14.96 1.18
C SER A 29 -1.09 -15.83 1.37
N GLY A 30 -2.16 -15.50 0.66
CA GLY A 30 -3.39 -16.28 0.60
C GLY A 30 -3.36 -17.35 -0.50
N SER A 31 -4.40 -18.19 -0.53
CA SER A 31 -4.52 -19.29 -1.50
C SER A 31 -4.61 -18.86 -2.96
N LYS A 32 -4.98 -17.60 -3.23
CA LYS A 32 -5.06 -17.01 -4.57
C LYS A 32 -3.82 -16.20 -4.95
N ASN A 33 -2.70 -16.37 -4.23
CA ASN A 33 -1.48 -15.55 -4.38
C ASN A 33 -1.72 -14.05 -4.11
N GLU A 34 -2.66 -13.76 -3.23
CA GLU A 34 -3.00 -12.43 -2.73
C GLU A 34 -2.22 -12.13 -1.45
N PHE A 35 -1.73 -10.90 -1.30
CA PHE A 35 -1.04 -10.49 -0.08
C PHE A 35 -2.01 -9.86 0.91
N ARG A 36 -2.21 -10.57 2.02
CA ARG A 36 -3.05 -10.14 3.14
C ARG A 36 -2.19 -9.57 4.26
N ILE A 37 -2.74 -8.60 4.99
CA ILE A 37 -2.11 -8.01 6.15
C ILE A 37 -2.82 -8.38 7.44
N LYS A 38 -2.03 -8.56 8.50
CA LYS A 38 -2.49 -8.60 9.88
C LYS A 38 -1.87 -7.48 10.68
N ILE A 39 -2.65 -6.84 11.56
CA ILE A 39 -2.16 -5.82 12.49
C ILE A 39 -2.44 -6.31 13.90
N ARG A 40 -1.40 -6.59 14.69
CA ARG A 40 -1.53 -7.06 16.07
C ARG A 40 -2.53 -8.22 16.24
N GLY A 41 -2.53 -9.17 15.31
CA GLY A 41 -3.40 -10.34 15.32
C GLY A 41 -4.78 -10.15 14.65
N PHE A 42 -5.17 -8.92 14.30
CA PHE A 42 -6.38 -8.69 13.51
C PHE A 42 -6.13 -8.98 12.03
N GLU A 43 -7.02 -9.77 11.43
CA GLU A 43 -7.03 -10.09 10.00
C GLU A 43 -7.43 -8.88 9.13
N SER A 44 -7.14 -8.95 7.83
CA SER A 44 -7.46 -7.88 6.86
C SER A 44 -8.94 -7.47 6.86
N GLN A 45 -9.87 -8.39 7.16
CA GLN A 45 -11.31 -8.11 7.27
C GLN A 45 -11.68 -7.19 8.45
N ARG A 46 -10.75 -6.97 9.38
CA ARG A 46 -10.89 -6.10 10.55
C ARG A 46 -10.00 -4.87 10.43
N ILE A 47 -9.45 -4.60 9.26
CA ILE A 47 -8.61 -3.45 8.94
C ILE A 47 -9.24 -2.74 7.75
N VAL A 48 -9.37 -1.42 7.80
CA VAL A 48 -9.87 -0.65 6.65
C VAL A 48 -8.69 -0.12 5.85
N LEU A 49 -8.61 -0.48 4.57
CA LEU A 49 -7.71 0.13 3.62
C LEU A 49 -8.39 1.33 2.97
N LEU A 50 -7.73 2.48 3.00
CA LEU A 50 -8.19 3.73 2.43
C LEU A 50 -7.23 4.14 1.32
N TYR A 51 -7.80 4.55 0.19
CA TYR A 51 -7.11 5.12 -0.96
C TYR A 51 -7.46 6.61 -1.04
N ASP A 52 -6.52 7.48 -0.69
CA ASP A 52 -6.76 8.91 -0.51
C ASP A 52 -7.94 9.23 0.42
N GLY A 53 -8.14 8.42 1.46
CA GLY A 53 -9.26 8.56 2.41
C GLY A 53 -10.56 7.87 1.99
N ILE A 54 -10.62 7.27 0.80
CA ILE A 54 -11.79 6.51 0.33
C ILE A 54 -11.58 5.02 0.65
N PRO A 55 -12.48 4.34 1.37
CA PRO A 55 -12.32 2.92 1.68
C PRO A 55 -12.37 2.06 0.42
N ILE A 56 -11.38 1.17 0.29
CA ILE A 56 -11.29 0.18 -0.78
C ILE A 56 -11.29 -1.22 -0.17
N TYR A 57 -12.22 -2.06 -0.63
CA TYR A 57 -12.33 -3.45 -0.21
C TYR A 57 -13.11 -4.24 -1.26
N GLU A 58 -12.87 -5.54 -1.31
CA GLU A 58 -13.64 -6.47 -2.11
C GLU A 58 -15.04 -6.67 -1.49
N PRO A 59 -16.13 -6.55 -2.26
CA PRO A 59 -17.49 -6.64 -1.74
C PRO A 59 -17.86 -7.97 -1.07
N PHE A 60 -17.27 -9.09 -1.50
CA PHE A 60 -17.68 -10.42 -1.06
C PHE A 60 -17.07 -10.83 0.29
N PHE A 61 -15.75 -10.69 0.47
CA PHE A 61 -15.06 -11.11 1.69
C PHE A 61 -14.53 -9.94 2.53
N ASN A 62 -14.85 -8.69 2.17
CA ASN A 62 -14.34 -7.48 2.83
C ASN A 62 -12.81 -7.54 3.00
N SER A 63 -12.13 -7.98 1.95
CA SER A 63 -10.68 -8.18 1.93
C SER A 63 -10.05 -7.31 0.84
N PHE A 64 -8.73 -7.19 0.85
CA PHE A 64 -8.01 -6.46 -0.17
C PHE A 64 -6.66 -7.15 -0.41
N ASP A 65 -6.21 -7.12 -1.65
CA ASP A 65 -4.88 -7.59 -2.02
C ASP A 65 -3.92 -6.40 -2.05
N LEU A 66 -2.89 -6.45 -1.20
CA LEU A 66 -1.87 -5.42 -1.14
C LEU A 66 -0.99 -5.38 -2.40
N LYS A 67 -0.96 -6.45 -3.19
CA LYS A 67 -0.20 -6.51 -4.44
C LYS A 67 -0.78 -5.62 -5.53
N THR A 68 -2.07 -5.28 -5.45
CA THR A 68 -2.77 -4.50 -6.49
C THR A 68 -2.27 -3.05 -6.60
N ILE A 69 -1.61 -2.53 -5.56
CA ILE A 69 -1.19 -1.13 -5.49
C ILE A 69 0.33 -1.05 -5.65
N PRO A 70 0.83 -0.54 -6.80
CA PRO A 70 2.26 -0.37 -7.03
C PRO A 70 2.84 0.66 -6.05
N ALA A 71 4.03 0.40 -5.52
CA ALA A 71 4.69 1.33 -4.60
C ALA A 71 5.08 2.67 -5.27
N GLU A 72 5.12 2.71 -6.61
CA GLU A 72 5.47 3.91 -7.38
C GLU A 72 4.38 4.99 -7.36
N GLU A 73 3.11 4.59 -7.21
CA GLU A 73 1.97 5.52 -7.10
C GLU A 73 1.83 6.10 -5.68
N VAL A 74 2.49 5.47 -4.70
CA VAL A 74 2.34 5.81 -3.28
C VAL A 74 3.30 6.93 -2.88
N GLU A 75 2.74 8.05 -2.42
CA GLU A 75 3.51 9.15 -1.82
C GLU A 75 3.79 8.88 -0.35
N SER A 76 2.76 8.51 0.41
CA SER A 76 2.95 8.16 1.82
C SER A 76 1.87 7.20 2.31
N ILE A 77 2.19 6.46 3.37
CA ILE A 77 1.26 5.53 4.01
C ILE A 77 1.12 5.89 5.49
N LYS A 78 -0.14 6.04 5.92
CA LYS A 78 -0.50 6.26 7.31
C LYS A 78 -1.17 5.00 7.84
N VAL A 79 -0.45 4.30 8.71
CA VAL A 79 -0.99 3.16 9.47
C VAL A 79 -1.37 3.64 10.86
N VAL A 80 -2.66 3.56 11.19
CA VAL A 80 -3.19 3.76 12.54
C VAL A 80 -3.61 2.40 13.07
N LYS A 81 -3.08 2.02 14.24
CA LYS A 81 -3.28 0.69 14.83
C LYS A 81 -4.28 0.81 15.99
N GLY A 82 -5.23 -0.12 16.07
CA GLY A 82 -6.25 -0.16 17.12
C GLY A 82 -7.59 0.42 16.69
N ALA A 83 -8.53 0.50 17.65
CA ALA A 83 -9.93 0.76 17.38
C ALA A 83 -10.17 2.13 16.72
N SER A 84 -10.38 2.12 15.40
CA SER A 84 -10.71 3.30 14.60
C SER A 84 -12.17 3.27 14.13
N SER A 85 -12.98 2.37 14.71
CA SER A 85 -14.36 2.08 14.28
C SER A 85 -15.33 3.24 14.42
N VAL A 86 -15.04 4.21 15.29
CA VAL A 86 -15.88 5.42 15.47
C VAL A 86 -15.89 6.28 14.21
N LEU A 87 -14.75 6.37 13.51
CA LEU A 87 -14.59 7.24 12.34
C LEU A 87 -14.77 6.49 11.02
N TYR A 88 -14.40 5.21 10.97
CA TYR A 88 -14.32 4.45 9.72
C TYR A 88 -15.25 3.23 9.67
N GLY A 89 -16.11 3.05 10.68
CA GLY A 89 -17.14 2.03 10.69
C GLY A 89 -16.71 0.68 11.31
N PRO A 90 -17.62 -0.31 11.29
CA PRO A 90 -17.50 -1.54 12.09
C PRO A 90 -16.27 -2.39 11.75
N ASN A 91 -15.71 -2.24 10.54
CA ASN A 91 -14.59 -3.05 10.07
C ASN A 91 -13.20 -2.50 10.46
N ALA A 92 -13.11 -1.40 11.23
CA ALA A 92 -11.84 -0.76 11.60
C ALA A 92 -11.32 -1.12 13.02
N LEU A 93 -11.58 -2.34 13.49
CA LEU A 93 -11.19 -2.79 14.84
C LEU A 93 -9.67 -2.95 15.00
N GLY A 94 -8.99 -3.50 13.99
CA GLY A 94 -7.54 -3.66 13.95
C GLY A 94 -6.80 -2.37 13.58
N GLY A 95 -7.50 -1.44 12.92
CA GLY A 95 -6.98 -0.14 12.54
C GLY A 95 -7.33 0.27 11.11
N ILE A 96 -6.63 1.29 10.64
CA ILE A 96 -6.74 1.80 9.29
C ILE A 96 -5.37 1.92 8.63
N ILE A 97 -5.35 1.70 7.33
CA ILE A 97 -4.19 1.94 6.47
C ILE A 97 -4.66 2.93 5.42
N ASN A 98 -4.17 4.16 5.47
CA ASN A 98 -4.46 5.16 4.45
C ASN A 98 -3.26 5.35 3.53
N ILE A 99 -3.51 5.14 2.24
CA ILE A 99 -2.57 5.34 1.15
C ILE A 99 -2.83 6.74 0.61
N ILE A 100 -1.77 7.54 0.55
CA ILE A 100 -1.81 8.87 -0.07
C ILE A 100 -1.09 8.74 -1.39
N THR A 101 -1.82 8.97 -2.49
CA THR A 101 -1.25 8.86 -3.83
C THR A 101 -0.41 10.06 -4.18
N ARG A 102 0.57 9.82 -5.07
CA ARG A 102 1.42 10.86 -5.62
C ARG A 102 0.60 11.73 -6.56
N ARG A 103 0.49 13.02 -6.22
CA ARG A 103 -0.04 14.04 -7.13
C ARG A 103 1.13 14.81 -7.76
N PRO A 104 1.42 14.59 -9.05
CA PRO A 104 2.53 15.25 -9.72
C PRO A 104 2.13 16.69 -10.03
N ASN A 105 2.86 17.62 -9.43
CA ASN A 105 2.77 19.03 -9.72
C ASN A 105 4.18 19.61 -9.52
N PRO A 106 4.95 19.93 -10.59
CA PRO A 106 4.62 20.01 -12.03
C PRO A 106 4.59 18.65 -12.77
N PRO A 107 4.27 18.60 -14.09
CA PRO A 107 4.38 17.38 -14.90
C PRO A 107 5.74 16.70 -14.74
N SER A 108 5.74 15.38 -14.61
CA SER A 108 6.95 14.62 -14.33
C SER A 108 7.02 13.36 -15.16
N PHE A 109 8.22 13.03 -15.62
CA PHE A 109 8.55 11.76 -16.27
C PHE A 109 9.67 11.08 -15.48
N SER A 110 9.53 9.78 -15.26
CA SER A 110 10.46 8.95 -14.50
C SER A 110 10.69 7.65 -15.26
N LEU A 111 11.95 7.29 -15.39
CA LEU A 111 12.39 6.03 -15.99
C LEU A 111 13.27 5.31 -14.96
N LYS A 112 12.88 4.09 -14.62
CA LYS A 112 13.59 3.22 -13.68
C LYS A 112 14.02 1.95 -14.40
N THR A 113 15.27 1.59 -14.22
CA THR A 113 15.83 0.32 -14.68
C THR A 113 16.37 -0.41 -13.47
N LEU A 114 15.94 -1.66 -13.27
CA LEU A 114 16.34 -2.49 -12.15
C LEU A 114 16.95 -3.78 -12.69
N TYR A 115 18.15 -4.11 -12.22
CA TYR A 115 18.82 -5.37 -12.47
C TYR A 115 19.07 -6.06 -11.14
N GLY A 116 18.71 -7.35 -11.03
CA GLY A 116 18.74 -8.09 -9.77
C GLY A 116 19.24 -9.53 -9.94
N SER A 117 19.42 -10.21 -8.81
CA SER A 117 19.77 -11.63 -8.76
C SER A 117 18.79 -12.50 -9.55
N ASN A 118 19.26 -13.64 -10.06
CA ASN A 118 18.54 -14.53 -11.00
C ASN A 118 18.30 -13.89 -12.37
N ASP A 119 19.27 -13.14 -12.89
CA ASP A 119 19.22 -12.47 -14.20
C ASP A 119 17.94 -11.65 -14.42
N SER A 120 17.40 -11.07 -13.33
CA SER A 120 16.14 -10.36 -13.36
C SER A 120 16.36 -8.92 -13.82
N PHE A 121 15.76 -8.56 -14.95
CA PHE A 121 15.81 -7.22 -15.52
C PHE A 121 14.41 -6.63 -15.62
N ASN A 122 14.21 -5.42 -15.08
CA ASN A 122 12.94 -4.71 -15.10
C ASN A 122 13.17 -3.28 -15.59
N ILE A 123 12.31 -2.82 -16.50
CA ILE A 123 12.23 -1.42 -16.91
C ILE A 123 10.84 -0.93 -16.57
N THR A 124 10.76 0.17 -15.83
CA THR A 124 9.51 0.84 -15.48
C THR A 124 9.57 2.29 -15.91
N SER A 125 8.55 2.75 -16.63
CA SER A 125 8.38 4.15 -17.01
C SER A 125 7.09 4.69 -16.41
N SER A 126 7.18 5.81 -15.69
CA SER A 126 6.03 6.50 -15.13
C SER A 126 6.04 7.95 -15.58
N GLY A 127 4.89 8.41 -16.07
CA GLY A 127 4.69 9.77 -16.54
C GLY A 127 3.41 10.31 -15.94
N ALA A 128 3.40 11.58 -15.59
CA ALA A 128 2.22 12.18 -15.03
C ALA A 128 2.11 13.65 -15.40
N ILE A 129 0.93 14.03 -15.83
CA ILE A 129 0.64 15.32 -16.43
C ILE A 129 -0.58 15.89 -15.71
N ASN A 130 -0.50 17.15 -15.31
CA ASN A 130 -1.62 17.86 -14.74
C ASN A 130 -2.31 18.65 -15.86
N TRP A 131 -3.50 18.24 -16.25
CA TRP A 131 -4.35 19.01 -17.15
C TRP A 131 -5.27 19.86 -16.28
N LYS A 132 -4.93 21.14 -16.15
CA LYS A 132 -5.82 22.16 -15.63
C LYS A 132 -6.52 22.85 -16.78
#